data_AF-A0A8T7CTZ1-F1
#
_entry.id   AF-A0A8T7CTZ1-F1
#
_cell.length_a   1.000
_cell.length_b   1.000
_cell.length_c   1.000
_cell.angle_alpha   90.00
_cell.angle_beta   90.00
_cell.angle_gamma   90.00
#
_symmetry.space_group_name_H-M   'P 1'
#
loop_
_entity.id
_entity.type
_entity.pdbx_description
1 polymer ?
#
loop_
_entity_poly.entity_id
_entity_poly.type
_entity_poly.pdbx_seq_one_letter_code
_entity_poly.pdbx_strand_id
1 'polypeptide(L)'
;MSVYTLIEQDELEAFLQNYAVGDLVEYQGISAGIENTNYFVTTSKGRYVLTLFEQLGADELPYFLDLMAFMAEHEVPSAHPVADNNGHYLRQLKGKPAALVDRLNGSGVEQPNVEQCQALGSALGHLHAVGHQFSGQRENVRGPHWWHVT
;
A
#
# COMPACT_ATOMS: atom_id res chain seq x y z
N MET A 1 -12.73 -7.35 -14.32
CA MET A 1 -13.32 -6.37 -13.39
C MET A 1 -12.34 -5.23 -13.25
N SER A 2 -12.84 -4.01 -13.30
CA SER A 2 -12.14 -2.84 -13.86
C SER A 2 -11.36 -2.05 -12.83
N VAL A 3 -10.26 -1.46 -13.29
CA VAL A 3 -9.75 -0.19 -12.78
C VAL A 3 -10.93 0.79 -12.70
N TYR A 4 -11.31 1.24 -11.49
CA TYR A 4 -12.44 2.15 -11.32
C TYR A 4 -12.11 3.57 -11.78
N THR A 5 -10.86 3.99 -11.55
CA THR A 5 -10.36 5.31 -11.92
C THR A 5 -9.31 5.19 -13.00
N LEU A 6 -9.64 5.58 -14.24
CA LEU A 6 -8.67 5.65 -15.33
C LEU A 6 -7.76 6.87 -15.15
N ILE A 7 -6.45 6.63 -15.23
CA ILE A 7 -5.39 7.63 -15.15
C ILE A 7 -4.72 7.66 -16.53
N GLU A 8 -4.66 8.85 -17.12
CA GLU A 8 -3.94 9.09 -18.36
C GLU A 8 -2.43 9.21 -18.08
N GLN A 9 -1.61 9.01 -19.12
CA GLN A 9 -0.16 9.00 -18.96
C GLN A 9 0.39 10.33 -18.44
N ASP A 10 -0.10 11.45 -18.96
CA ASP A 10 0.30 12.81 -18.56
C ASP A 10 -0.09 13.13 -17.11
N GLU A 11 -1.27 12.67 -16.67
CA GLU A 11 -1.71 12.77 -15.28
C GLU A 11 -0.79 12.01 -14.33
N LEU A 12 -0.36 10.80 -14.72
CA LEU A 12 0.56 9.99 -13.92
C LEU A 12 1.98 10.59 -13.90
N GLU A 13 2.49 11.06 -15.04
CA GLU A 13 3.78 11.74 -15.12
C GLU A 13 3.81 12.98 -14.22
N ALA A 14 2.79 13.83 -14.29
CA ALA A 14 2.67 15.01 -13.42
C ALA A 14 2.58 14.63 -11.93
N PHE A 15 1.89 13.53 -11.61
CA PHE A 15 1.85 13.00 -10.24
C PHE A 15 3.24 12.56 -9.76
N LEU A 16 3.98 11.82 -10.57
CA LEU A 16 5.30 11.27 -10.23
C LEU A 16 6.40 12.34 -10.06
N GLN A 17 6.25 13.53 -10.67
CA GLN A 17 7.17 14.67 -10.43
C GLN A 17 7.29 15.08 -8.96
N ASN A 18 6.31 14.69 -8.14
CA ASN A 18 6.31 14.95 -6.72
C ASN A 18 7.16 13.96 -5.90
N TYR A 19 7.76 12.96 -6.55
CA TYR A 19 8.50 11.89 -5.91
C TYR A 19 9.91 11.80 -6.50
N ALA A 20 10.86 11.33 -5.69
CA ALA A 20 12.24 11.14 -6.12
C ALA A 20 12.48 9.85 -6.93
N VAL A 21 11.48 9.38 -7.69
CA VAL A 21 11.42 8.06 -8.35
C VAL A 21 11.84 8.05 -9.82
N GLY A 22 12.18 9.20 -10.39
CA GLY A 22 12.56 9.30 -11.80
C GLY A 22 11.37 9.32 -12.75
N ASP A 23 11.64 9.05 -14.02
CA ASP A 23 10.68 9.23 -15.11
C ASP A 23 9.83 7.99 -15.31
N LEU A 24 8.56 8.18 -15.68
CA LEU A 24 7.66 7.08 -16.03
C LEU A 24 8.20 6.32 -17.25
N VAL A 25 8.27 4.99 -17.14
CA VAL A 25 8.65 4.10 -18.24
C VAL A 25 7.43 3.33 -18.75
N GLU A 26 6.67 2.74 -17.84
CA GLU A 26 5.46 1.99 -18.16
C GLU A 26 4.49 2.00 -16.97
N TYR A 27 3.21 1.81 -17.23
CA TYR A 27 2.23 1.56 -16.18
C TYR A 27 1.10 0.66 -16.67
N GLN A 28 0.51 -0.12 -15.76
CA GLN A 28 -0.55 -1.07 -16.08
C GLN A 28 -1.56 -1.17 -14.94
N GLY A 29 -2.84 -1.02 -15.26
CA GLY A 29 -3.93 -1.21 -14.30
C GLY A 29 -4.05 -2.67 -13.83
N ILE A 30 -4.28 -2.85 -12.53
CA ILE A 30 -4.41 -4.16 -11.88
C ILE A 30 -5.90 -4.47 -11.69
N SER A 31 -6.39 -5.44 -12.45
CA SER A 31 -7.82 -5.82 -12.48
C SER A 31 -8.26 -6.75 -11.34
N ALA A 32 -7.37 -7.08 -10.39
CA ALA A 32 -7.61 -8.08 -9.35
C ALA A 32 -8.18 -7.49 -8.03
N GLY A 33 -8.29 -6.17 -7.92
CA GLY A 33 -8.82 -5.50 -6.73
C GLY A 33 -10.35 -5.40 -6.74
N ILE A 34 -10.97 -5.51 -5.57
CA ILE A 34 -12.41 -5.30 -5.39
C ILE A 34 -12.75 -3.87 -4.96
N GLU A 35 -11.87 -3.23 -4.18
CA GLU A 35 -12.18 -1.96 -3.49
C GLU A 35 -11.35 -0.78 -3.97
N ASN A 36 -10.10 -0.97 -4.40
CA ASN A 36 -9.20 0.13 -4.76
C ASN A 36 -8.74 0.02 -6.22
N THR A 37 -8.52 1.18 -6.83
CA THR A 37 -7.85 1.24 -8.12
C THR A 37 -6.35 1.09 -7.90
N ASN A 38 -5.73 0.07 -8.52
CA ASN A 38 -4.31 -0.18 -8.39
C ASN A 38 -3.63 -0.21 -9.76
N TYR A 39 -2.41 0.31 -9.82
CA TYR A 39 -1.57 0.33 -11.01
C TYR A 39 -0.17 -0.17 -10.68
N PHE A 40 0.38 -1.07 -11.50
CA PHE A 40 1.82 -1.25 -11.56
C PHE A 40 2.42 -0.03 -12.27
N VAL A 41 3.48 0.53 -11.70
CA VAL A 41 4.18 1.68 -12.25
C VAL A 41 5.67 1.37 -12.29
N THR A 42 6.26 1.35 -13.48
CA THR A 42 7.71 1.23 -13.67
C THR A 42 8.28 2.59 -14.03
N THR A 43 9.35 2.97 -13.36
CA THR A 43 10.07 4.22 -13.58
C THR A 43 11.54 3.94 -13.87
N SER A 44 12.31 4.97 -14.20
CA SER A 44 13.76 4.86 -14.37
C SER A 44 14.53 4.49 -13.10
N LYS A 45 13.93 4.61 -11.89
CA LYS A 45 14.61 4.24 -10.62
C LYS A 45 14.01 3.05 -9.88
N GLY A 46 12.86 2.54 -10.31
CA GLY A 46 12.21 1.48 -9.55
C GLY A 46 10.85 1.06 -10.09
N ARG A 47 10.27 0.07 -9.41
CA ARG A 47 8.95 -0.48 -9.69
C ARG A 47 8.08 -0.28 -8.46
N TYR A 48 6.88 0.22 -8.68
CA TYR A 48 5.96 0.65 -7.66
C TYR A 48 4.56 0.11 -7.92
N VAL A 49 3.72 0.20 -6.91
CA VAL A 49 2.27 0.09 -7.01
C VAL A 49 1.68 1.44 -6.62
N LEU A 50 0.91 2.03 -7.51
CA LEU A 50 0.08 3.19 -7.23
C LEU A 50 -1.31 2.70 -6.84
N THR A 51 -1.78 3.12 -5.67
CA THR A 51 -3.11 2.81 -5.17
C THR A 51 -3.91 4.09 -5.02
N LEU A 52 -5.09 4.16 -5.65
CA LEU A 52 -6.10 5.18 -5.42
C LEU A 52 -7.19 4.57 -4.55
N PHE A 53 -7.44 5.19 -3.41
CA PHE A 53 -8.40 4.73 -2.43
C PHE A 53 -9.81 5.21 -2.81
N GLU A 54 -10.71 4.27 -3.08
CA GLU A 54 -12.06 4.58 -3.60
C GLU A 54 -13.08 4.83 -2.48
N GLN A 55 -12.93 4.16 -1.33
CA GLN A 55 -13.88 4.24 -0.22
C GLN A 55 -13.30 4.84 1.06
N LEU A 56 -12.02 4.61 1.35
CA LEU A 56 -11.38 5.12 2.55
C LEU A 56 -11.15 6.63 2.45
N GLY A 57 -11.62 7.36 3.46
CA GLY A 57 -11.38 8.79 3.59
C GLY A 57 -9.91 9.09 3.89
N ALA A 58 -9.46 10.29 3.51
CA ALA A 58 -8.08 10.74 3.73
C ALA A 58 -7.66 10.73 5.21
N ASP A 59 -8.61 10.80 6.14
CA ASP A 59 -8.34 10.87 7.58
C ASP A 59 -7.90 9.53 8.19
N GLU A 60 -8.30 8.40 7.57
CA GLU A 60 -7.95 7.06 8.08
C GLU A 60 -6.64 6.52 7.49
N LEU A 61 -6.26 7.01 6.30
CA LEU A 61 -5.13 6.48 5.54
C LEU A 61 -3.75 6.72 6.18
N PRO A 62 -3.48 7.84 6.87
CA PRO A 62 -2.21 8.07 7.55
C PRO A 62 -1.85 6.92 8.49
N TYR A 63 -2.80 6.45 9.31
CA TYR A 63 -2.56 5.32 10.22
C TYR A 63 -2.04 4.08 9.49
N PHE A 64 -2.64 3.70 8.35
CA PHE A 64 -2.25 2.51 7.61
C PHE A 64 -0.91 2.67 6.90
N LEU A 65 -0.64 3.85 6.33
CA LEU A 65 0.62 4.13 5.64
C LEU A 65 1.77 4.25 6.64
N ASP A 66 1.56 4.91 7.77
CA ASP A 66 2.55 5.03 8.84
C ASP A 66 2.85 3.67 9.46
N LEU A 67 1.83 2.83 9.67
CA LEU A 67 2.03 1.45 10.11
C LEU A 67 2.84 0.65 9.08
N MET A 68 2.54 0.79 7.80
CA MET A 68 3.26 0.10 6.72
C MET A 68 4.73 0.55 6.66
N ALA A 69 4.99 1.85 6.72
CA ALA A 69 6.35 2.41 6.79
C ALA A 69 7.10 1.86 8.01
N PHE A 70 6.50 1.97 9.20
CA PHE A 70 7.08 1.48 10.44
C PHE A 70 7.46 0.00 10.35
N MET A 71 6.59 -0.84 9.81
CA MET A 71 6.86 -2.27 9.65
C MET A 71 8.03 -2.54 8.71
N ALA A 72 8.06 -1.86 7.56
CA ALA A 72 9.13 -2.00 6.58
C ALA A 72 10.49 -1.51 7.14
N GLU A 73 10.50 -0.41 7.89
CA GLU A 73 11.69 0.15 8.56
C GLU A 73 12.24 -0.78 9.66
N HIS A 74 11.39 -1.63 10.23
CA HIS A 74 11.75 -2.64 11.24
C HIS A 74 11.91 -4.04 10.62
N GLU A 75 12.24 -4.13 9.34
CA GLU A 75 12.58 -5.37 8.63
C GLU A 75 11.45 -6.42 8.59
N VAL A 76 10.19 -6.00 8.78
CA VAL A 76 9.03 -6.86 8.49
C VAL A 76 8.86 -6.92 6.97
N PRO A 77 8.76 -8.12 6.36
CA PRO A 77 8.71 -8.30 4.90
C PRO A 77 7.38 -7.76 4.34
N SER A 78 7.34 -6.47 4.10
CA SER A 78 6.18 -5.70 3.67
C SER A 78 6.60 -4.64 2.64
N ALA A 79 5.65 -4.11 1.89
CA ALA A 79 5.93 -3.01 0.97
C ALA A 79 6.22 -1.73 1.76
N HIS A 80 7.14 -0.90 1.28
CA HIS A 80 7.41 0.40 1.88
C HIS A 80 6.66 1.50 1.10
N PRO A 81 5.88 2.37 1.76
CA PRO A 81 5.29 3.52 1.09
C PRO A 81 6.37 4.53 0.71
N VAL A 82 6.30 5.07 -0.49
CA VAL A 82 7.26 6.06 -0.99
C VAL A 82 6.78 7.44 -0.54
N ALA A 83 7.61 8.13 0.24
CA ALA A 83 7.35 9.51 0.61
C ALA A 83 7.51 10.43 -0.60
N ASP A 84 6.64 11.43 -0.71
CA ASP A 84 6.80 12.52 -1.65
C ASP A 84 7.99 13.42 -1.27
N ASN A 85 8.31 14.41 -2.11
CA ASN A 85 9.42 15.33 -1.89
C ASN A 85 9.26 16.20 -0.63
N ASN A 86 8.08 16.20 0.01
CA ASN A 86 7.80 16.89 1.27
C ASN A 86 7.76 15.93 2.47
N GLY A 87 7.99 14.63 2.28
CA GLY A 87 7.96 13.63 3.34
C GLY A 87 6.58 13.04 3.63
N HIS A 88 5.57 13.27 2.78
CA HIS A 88 4.22 12.72 2.98
C HIS A 88 4.00 11.46 2.15
N TYR A 89 3.38 10.42 2.73
CA TYR A 89 3.02 9.18 2.01
C TYR A 89 1.72 9.28 1.22
N LEU A 90 0.85 10.25 1.55
CA LEU A 90 -0.46 10.41 0.93
C LEU A 90 -0.50 11.68 0.09
N ARG A 91 -1.02 11.55 -1.13
CA ARG A 91 -1.32 12.68 -2.03
C ARG A 91 -2.71 12.53 -2.62
N GLN A 92 -3.13 13.49 -3.43
CA GLN A 92 -4.36 13.37 -4.21
C GLN A 92 -4.05 13.16 -5.70
N LEU A 93 -4.83 12.28 -6.33
CA LEU A 93 -4.86 12.07 -7.77
C LEU A 93 -6.30 11.81 -8.20
N LYS A 94 -6.78 12.51 -9.23
CA LYS A 94 -8.19 12.46 -9.69
C LYS A 94 -9.20 12.75 -8.56
N GLY A 95 -8.83 13.64 -7.63
CA GLY A 95 -9.66 14.00 -6.48
C GLY A 95 -9.78 12.90 -5.41
N LYS A 96 -8.96 11.84 -5.50
CA LYS A 96 -8.96 10.72 -4.56
C LYS A 96 -7.63 10.65 -3.82
N PRO A 97 -7.62 10.19 -2.56
CA PRO A 97 -6.36 9.87 -1.88
C PRO A 97 -5.59 8.80 -2.68
N ALA A 98 -4.29 9.01 -2.80
CA ALA A 98 -3.40 8.14 -3.57
C ALA A 98 -2.07 7.96 -2.82
N ALA A 99 -1.57 6.73 -2.83
CA ALA A 99 -0.27 6.37 -2.28
C ALA A 99 0.54 5.60 -3.32
N LEU A 100 1.85 5.85 -3.33
CA LEU A 100 2.82 5.09 -4.11
C LEU A 100 3.58 4.19 -3.14
N VAL A 101 3.65 2.89 -3.42
CA VAL A 101 4.36 1.92 -2.57
C VAL A 101 5.33 1.09 -3.40
N ASP A 102 6.41 0.62 -2.80
CA ASP A 102 7.35 -0.26 -3.48
C ASP A 102 6.68 -1.56 -3.92
N ARG A 103 6.99 -1.98 -5.16
CA ARG A 103 6.50 -3.26 -5.67
C ARG A 103 7.38 -4.39 -5.14
N LEU A 104 6.80 -5.26 -4.32
CA LEU A 104 7.45 -6.46 -3.85
C LEU A 104 7.77 -7.42 -5.00
N ASN A 105 8.91 -8.10 -4.91
CA ASN A 105 9.26 -9.19 -5.81
C ASN A 105 8.50 -10.46 -5.43
N GLY A 106 8.15 -11.26 -6.44
CA GLY A 106 7.46 -12.53 -6.27
C GLY A 106 6.00 -12.49 -6.74
N SER A 107 5.24 -13.49 -6.30
CA SER A 107 3.84 -13.69 -6.68
C SER A 107 3.08 -14.33 -5.51
N GLY A 108 1.75 -14.26 -5.56
CA GLY A 108 0.90 -15.01 -4.64
C GLY A 108 1.14 -16.53 -4.78
N VAL A 109 0.97 -17.25 -3.68
CA VAL A 109 1.04 -18.71 -3.62
C VAL A 109 -0.33 -19.23 -3.22
N GLU A 110 -1.01 -19.93 -4.14
CA GLU A 110 -2.37 -20.44 -3.89
C GLU A 110 -2.39 -21.69 -2.99
N GLN A 111 -1.34 -22.52 -3.09
CA GLN A 111 -1.20 -23.76 -2.32
C GLN A 111 0.16 -23.78 -1.63
N PRO A 112 0.26 -23.20 -0.41
CA PRO A 112 1.53 -23.13 0.30
C PRO A 112 1.98 -24.50 0.79
N ASN A 113 3.28 -24.78 0.66
CA ASN A 113 3.90 -25.96 1.25
C ASN A 113 4.28 -25.73 2.73
N VAL A 114 4.79 -26.76 3.41
CA VAL A 114 5.13 -26.69 4.85
C VAL A 114 6.20 -25.62 5.13
N GLU A 115 7.22 -25.50 4.28
CA GLU A 115 8.29 -24.52 4.45
C GLU A 115 7.75 -23.08 4.31
N GLN A 116 6.85 -22.84 3.37
CA GLN A 116 6.19 -21.55 3.17
C GLN A 116 5.26 -21.21 4.35
N CYS A 117 4.54 -22.19 4.89
CA CYS A 117 3.74 -22.00 6.10
C CYS A 117 4.61 -21.64 7.32
N GLN A 118 5.78 -22.27 7.46
CA GLN A 118 6.74 -21.93 8.51
C GLN A 118 7.28 -20.50 8.33
N ALA A 119 7.67 -20.13 7.10
CA ALA A 119 8.13 -18.77 6.79
C ALA A 119 7.06 -17.72 7.09
N LEU A 120 5.80 -17.98 6.74
CA LEU A 120 4.66 -17.12 7.06
C LEU A 120 4.47 -16.97 8.58
N GLY A 121 4.57 -18.08 9.33
CA GLY A 121 4.48 -18.06 10.80
C GLY A 121 5.57 -17.20 11.45
N SER A 122 6.81 -17.34 10.98
CA SER A 122 7.95 -16.52 11.44
C SER A 122 7.73 -15.04 11.12
N ALA A 123 7.28 -14.71 9.90
CA ALA A 123 7.01 -13.33 9.50
C ALA A 123 5.87 -12.72 10.33
N LEU A 124 4.80 -13.47 10.60
CA LEU A 124 3.69 -13.02 11.43
C LEU A 124 4.09 -12.80 12.90
N GLY A 125 4.92 -13.69 13.45
CA GLY A 125 5.49 -13.52 14.78
C GLY A 125 6.35 -12.26 14.89
N HIS A 126 7.18 -12.00 13.86
CA HIS A 126 7.98 -10.78 13.80
C HIS A 126 7.11 -9.53 13.73
N LEU A 127 6.09 -9.52 12.86
CA LEU A 127 5.12 -8.44 12.74
C LEU A 127 4.46 -8.11 14.08
N HIS A 128 4.01 -9.12 14.83
CA HIS A 128 3.40 -8.89 16.14
C HIS A 128 4.40 -8.34 17.17
N ALA A 129 5.61 -8.89 17.22
CA ALA A 129 6.64 -8.45 18.16
C ALA A 129 7.03 -6.98 17.94
N VAL A 130 7.25 -6.60 16.68
CA VAL A 130 7.55 -5.21 16.26
C VAL A 130 6.34 -4.30 16.47
N GLY A 131 5.15 -4.77 16.14
CA GLY A 131 3.92 -3.98 16.22
C GLY A 131 3.61 -3.41 17.61
N HIS A 132 4.09 -4.02 18.68
CA HIS A 132 3.97 -3.48 20.03
C HIS A 132 4.69 -2.14 20.25
N GLN A 133 5.66 -1.80 19.39
CA GLN A 133 6.43 -0.56 19.46
C GLN A 133 5.80 0.57 18.63
N PHE A 134 4.81 0.26 17.78
CA PHE A 134 4.09 1.26 17.01
C PHE A 134 3.16 2.05 17.92
N SER A 135 3.27 3.38 17.88
CA SER A 135 2.50 4.28 18.76
C SER A 135 1.13 4.67 18.21
N GLY A 136 0.91 4.49 16.90
CA GLY A 136 -0.36 4.81 16.26
C GLY A 136 -1.49 3.95 16.82
N GLN A 137 -2.65 4.57 17.03
CA GLN A 137 -3.85 3.89 17.50
C GLN A 137 -5.00 4.13 16.54
N ARG A 138 -5.84 3.10 16.37
CA ARG A 138 -7.08 3.17 15.61
C ARG A 138 -8.14 2.38 16.35
N GLU A 139 -9.35 2.91 16.41
CA GLU A 139 -10.49 2.19 16.97
C GLU A 139 -10.79 0.95 16.13
N ASN A 140 -11.01 -0.19 16.80
CA ASN A 140 -11.42 -1.40 16.11
C ASN A 140 -12.92 -1.34 15.76
N VAL A 141 -13.21 -0.85 14.56
CA VAL A 141 -14.57 -0.74 13.99
C VAL A 141 -15.30 -2.07 13.82
N ARG A 142 -14.60 -3.22 13.96
CA ARG A 142 -15.16 -4.59 13.97
C ARG A 142 -14.91 -5.32 15.30
N GLY A 143 -14.70 -4.57 16.38
CA GLY A 143 -14.44 -5.12 17.71
C GLY A 143 -15.69 -5.63 18.43
N PRO A 144 -15.58 -5.95 19.74
CA PRO A 144 -16.70 -6.45 20.55
C PRO A 144 -17.93 -5.56 20.50
N HIS A 145 -17.74 -4.22 20.46
CA HIS A 145 -18.86 -3.29 20.33
C HIS A 145 -19.70 -3.57 19.09
N TRP A 146 -19.06 -3.69 17.91
CA TRP A 146 -19.71 -4.03 16.66
C TRP A 146 -20.43 -5.38 16.74
N TRP A 147 -19.78 -6.41 17.29
CA TRP A 147 -20.38 -7.74 17.44
C TRP A 147 -21.64 -7.74 18.33
N HIS A 148 -21.73 -6.86 19.33
CA HIS A 148 -22.90 -6.77 20.19
C HIS A 148 -24.09 -5.99 19.59
N VAL A 149 -23.86 -5.15 18.57
CA VAL A 149 -24.90 -4.27 17.99
C VAL A 149 -25.39 -4.70 16.61
N THR A 150 -24.77 -5.73 16.01
CA THR A 150 -25.15 -6.30 14.71
C THR A 150 -25.58 -7.75 14.85
#